data_AF-R6N2Q4-F1
#
_entry.id   AF-R6N2Q4-F1
#
_cell.length_a   1.000
_cell.length_b   1.000
_cell.length_c   1.000
_cell.angle_alpha   90.00
_cell.angle_beta   90.00
_cell.angle_gamma   90.00
#
_symmetry.space_group_name_H-M   'P 1'
#
loop_
_entity.id
_entity.type
_entity.pdbx_description
1 polymer ?
#
loop_
_entity_poly.entity_id
_entity_poly.type
_entity_poly.pdbx_seq_one_letter_code
_entity_poly.pdbx_strand_id
1 'polypeptide(L)' 'MHKVNVDELFAGKQSKYALVVGVAKRAREITAEQEESGEVTDDKPVLIAIDEIKNHEIGILEPDDDELQNS' A
#
# COMPACT_ATOMS: atom_id res chain seq x y z
N MET A 1 -0.18 -19.28 -6.46
CA MET A 1 -0.87 -18.13 -5.83
C MET A 1 -0.06 -17.73 -4.62
N HIS A 2 0.63 -16.59 -4.65
CA HIS A 2 1.34 -16.08 -3.48
C HIS A 2 0.27 -15.60 -2.49
N LYS A 3 0.11 -16.29 -1.36
CA LYS A 3 -0.94 -16.00 -0.39
C LYS A 3 -0.38 -15.00 0.61
N VAL A 4 -0.71 -13.73 0.41
CA VAL A 4 -0.37 -12.66 1.36
C VAL A 4 -1.20 -12.88 2.62
N ASN A 5 -0.55 -12.97 3.77
CA ASN A 5 -1.21 -13.03 5.06
C ASN A 5 -1.56 -11.61 5.52
N VAL A 6 -2.83 -11.24 5.39
CA VAL A 6 -3.28 -9.88 5.72
C VAL A 6 -3.13 -9.62 7.23
N ASP A 7 -3.21 -10.65 8.07
CA ASP A 7 -3.06 -10.49 9.52
C ASP A 7 -1.65 -10.06 9.93
N GLU A 8 -0.62 -10.45 9.17
CA GLU A 8 0.78 -10.00 9.38
C GLU A 8 1.00 -8.53 9.00
N LEU A 9 0.13 -7.95 8.16
CA LEU A 9 0.22 -6.55 7.75
C LEU A 9 -0.40 -5.60 8.80
N PHE A 10 -1.19 -6.13 9.73
CA PHE A 10 -1.77 -5.33 10.81
C PHE A 10 -0.78 -5.24 11.98
N ALA A 11 0.05 -4.20 12.03
CA ALA A 11 0.83 -3.83 13.22
C ALA A 11 -0.04 -3.30 14.39
N GLY A 12 -1.31 -3.74 14.47
CA GLY A 12 -2.27 -3.44 15.53
C GLY A 12 -2.89 -2.03 15.51
N LYS A 13 -2.43 -1.13 14.64
CA LYS A 13 -2.85 0.29 14.63
C LYS A 13 -3.54 0.75 13.35
N GLN A 14 -3.68 -0.11 12.34
CA GLN A 14 -4.21 0.27 11.03
C GLN A 14 -5.54 -0.42 10.73
N SER A 15 -6.49 0.32 10.17
CA SER A 15 -7.75 -0.19 9.66
C SER A 15 -7.55 -1.05 8.41
N LYS A 16 -8.35 -2.10 8.23
CA LYS A 16 -8.30 -2.94 7.01
C LYS A 16 -8.54 -2.12 5.75
N TYR A 17 -9.40 -1.12 5.84
CA TYR A 17 -9.69 -0.22 4.72
C TYR A 17 -8.51 0.68 4.40
N ALA A 18 -7.86 1.25 5.42
CA ALA A 18 -6.69 2.08 5.25
C ALA A 18 -5.53 1.29 4.60
N LEU A 19 -5.32 0.04 5.03
CA LEU A 19 -4.34 -0.86 4.41
C LEU A 19 -4.61 -1.05 2.92
N VAL A 20 -5.84 -1.40 2.54
CA VAL A 20 -6.22 -1.61 1.13
C VAL A 20 -6.04 -0.33 0.31
N VAL A 21 -6.47 0.81 0.85
CA VAL A 21 -6.33 2.11 0.19
C VAL A 21 -4.85 2.50 0.04
N GLY A 22 -4.03 2.29 1.07
CA GLY A 22 -2.60 2.56 1.06
C GLY A 22 -1.86 1.70 0.04
N VAL A 23 -2.09 0.38 0.05
CA VAL A 23 -1.54 -0.55 -0.96
C VAL A 23 -1.94 -0.12 -2.37
N ALA A 24 -3.22 0.24 -2.59
CA ALA A 24 -3.70 0.64 -3.91
C ALA A 24 -3.08 1.97 -4.41
N LYS A 25 -2.87 2.94 -3.51
CA LYS A 25 -2.17 4.19 -3.83
C LYS A 25 -0.73 3.90 -4.23
N ARG A 26 0.00 3.16 -3.39
CA ARG A 26 1.40 2.84 -3.63
C ARG A 26 1.60 2.02 -4.91
N ALA A 27 0.73 1.05 -5.17
CA ALA A 27 0.77 0.28 -6.41
C ALA A 27 0.64 1.16 -7.67
N ARG A 28 -0.16 2.24 -7.64
CA ARG A 28 -0.28 3.18 -8.77
C ARG A 28 0.97 4.01 -8.96
N GLU A 29 1.63 4.43 -7.87
CA GLU A 29 2.91 5.15 -7.93
C GLU A 29 3.97 4.27 -8.58
N ILE A 30 4.09 3.01 -8.14
CA ILE A 30 5.04 2.04 -8.72
C ILE A 30 4.75 1.81 -10.22
N THR A 31 3.48 1.70 -10.62
CA THR A 31 3.13 1.63 -12.05
C THR A 31 3.61 2.85 -12.81
N ALA A 32 3.40 4.05 -12.29
CA ALA A 32 3.84 5.28 -12.95
C ALA A 32 5.38 5.36 -13.04
N GLU A 33 6.10 4.97 -11.97
CA GLU A 33 7.56 4.89 -11.95
C GLU A 33 8.09 3.89 -13.00
N GLN A 34 7.47 2.71 -13.10
CA GLN A 34 7.82 1.69 -14.10
C GLN A 34 7.56 2.19 -15.53
N GLU A 35 6.40 2.80 -15.77
CA GLU A 35 6.05 3.39 -17.08
C GLU A 35 7.02 4.52 -17.48
N GLU A 36 7.40 5.38 -16.54
CA GLU A 36 8.34 6.49 -16.78
C GLU A 36 9.77 5.98 -17.02
N SER A 37 10.21 4.96 -16.28
CA SER A 37 11.53 4.35 -16.48
C SER A 37 11.67 3.65 -17.84
N GLY A 38 10.55 3.23 -18.45
CA GLY A 38 10.52 2.42 -19.67
C GLY A 38 11.02 0.98 -19.46
N GLU A 39 11.23 0.55 -18.21
CA GLU A 39 11.64 -0.81 -17.90
C GLU A 39 10.45 -1.77 -18.02
N VAL A 40 10.59 -2.78 -18.88
CA VAL A 40 9.63 -3.88 -18.96
C VAL A 40 9.93 -4.84 -17.81
N THR A 41 9.13 -4.76 -16.75
CA THR A 41 9.19 -5.68 -15.60
C THR A 41 7.94 -6.56 -15.52
N ASP A 42 8.14 -7.80 -15.09
CA ASP A 42 7.06 -8.76 -14.77
C ASP A 42 6.55 -8.58 -13.33
N ASP A 43 7.18 -7.69 -12.55
CA ASP A 43 6.84 -7.48 -11.15
C ASP A 43 5.51 -6.76 -11.02
N LYS A 44 4.59 -7.39 -10.27
CA LYS A 44 3.26 -6.82 -10.07
C LYS A 44 3.34 -5.67 -9.06
N PRO A 45 2.94 -4.45 -9.42
CA PRO A 45 3.03 -3.27 -8.55
C PRO A 45 2.35 -3.47 -7.19
N VAL A 46 1.23 -4.20 -7.18
CA VAL A 46 0.50 -4.54 -5.95
C VAL A 46 1.30 -5.43 -5.01
N LEU A 47 2.10 -6.37 -5.54
CA LEU A 47 2.93 -7.23 -4.70
C LEU A 47 4.11 -6.45 -4.12
N ILE A 48 4.77 -5.62 -4.94
CA ILE A 48 5.84 -4.72 -4.48
C ILE A 48 5.32 -3.83 -3.34
N ALA A 49 4.17 -3.17 -3.54
CA ALA A 49 3.58 -2.31 -2.51
C ALA A 49 3.28 -3.06 -1.19
N ILE A 50 2.81 -4.31 -1.27
CA ILE A 50 2.57 -5.14 -0.08
C ILE A 50 3.88 -5.46 0.63
N ASP A 51 4.93 -5.77 -0.11
CA ASP A 51 6.24 -6.09 0.45
C ASP A 51 6.90 -4.87 1.10
N GLU A 52 6.85 -3.69 0.47
CA GLU A 52 7.33 -2.42 1.03
C GLU A 52 6.62 -2.10 2.37
N ILE A 53 5.30 -2.28 2.43
CA ILE A 53 4.52 -2.07 3.65
C ILE A 53 4.86 -3.12 4.72
N LYS A 54 5.01 -4.39 4.34
CA LYS A 54 5.38 -5.47 5.26
C LYS A 54 6.77 -5.25 5.86
N ASN A 55 7.70 -4.76 5.07
CA ASN A 55 9.07 -4.46 5.48
C ASN A 55 9.20 -3.15 6.26
N HIS A 56 8.11 -2.41 6.46
CA HIS A 56 8.09 -1.09 7.08
C HIS A 56 8.92 -0.03 6.31
N GLU A 57 9.08 -0.23 5.00
CA GLU A 57 9.71 0.76 4.11
C GLU A 57 8.77 1.96 3.89
N ILE A 58 7.45 1.70 3.93
CA ILE A 58 6.39 2.70 3.83
C ILE A 58 5.37 2.52 4.95
N GLY A 59 4.98 3.62 5.59
CA GLY A 59 3.91 3.67 6.59
C GLY A 59 2.62 4.26 6.00
N ILE A 60 1.47 3.73 6.44
CA ILE A 60 0.16 4.31 6.12
C ILE A 60 -0.26 5.22 7.28
N LEU A 61 -0.47 6.49 6.95
CA LEU A 61 -1.04 7.48 7.86
C LEU A 61 -2.55 7.55 7.61
N GLU A 62 -3.33 7.28 8.65
CA GLU A 62 -4.78 7.47 8.64
C GLU A 62 -5.08 8.90 9.11
N PRO A 63 -6.02 9.62 8.46
CA PRO A 63 -6.48 10.89 8.98
C PRO A 63 -7.17 10.67 10.33
N ASP A 64 -7.00 11.60 11.26
CA ASP A 64 -7.70 11.56 12.53
C ASP A 64 -9.22 11.68 12.29
N ASP A 65 -10.02 10.88 12.97
CA ASP A 65 -11.48 10.83 12.80
C ASP A 65 -12.17 12.21 12.98
N ASP A 66 -11.52 13.12 13.71
CA ASP A 66 -11.99 14.49 13.96
C ASP A 66 -11.89 15.42 12.72
N GLU A 67 -11.05 15.10 11.74
CA GLU A 67 -10.91 15.90 10.51
C GLU A 67 -12.06 15.66 9.51
N LEU A 68 -12.79 14.54 9.65
CA LEU A 68 -13.89 14.16 8.75
C LEU A 68 -15.24 14.80 9.11
N GLN A 69 -15.35 15.50 10.25
CA GLN A 69 -16.61 16.07 10.72
C GLN A 69 -16.97 17.45 10.14
N ASN A 70 -16.11 18.04 9.30
CA ASN A 70 -16.31 19.40 8.75
C ASN A 70 -16.34 19.48 7.21
N SER A 71 -17.00 18.53 6.54
CA SER A 71 -17.30 18.61 5.09
C SER A 71 -18.80 18.74 4.81
#